data_AF-A0A7C5HNL8-F1
#
_entry.id   AF-A0A7C5HNL8-F1
#
_cell.length_a   1.000
_cell.length_b   1.000
_cell.length_c   1.000
_cell.angle_alpha   90.00
_cell.angle_beta   90.00
_cell.angle_gamma   90.00
#
_symmetry.space_group_name_H-M   'P 1'
#
loop_
_entity.id
_entity.type
_entity.pdbx_description
1 polymer ?
#
loop_
_entity_poly.entity_id
_entity_poly.type
_entity_poly.pdbx_seq_one_letter_code
_entity_poly.pdbx_strand_id
1 'polypeptide(L)'
;MTRSWRDCSMYALRESGSAISDAEETQVATQNLGRWCIVLACLLLILAGMVSTGFAQQDEVLEINLARADMTLVGEEAADWAGYFASPAGDVNGDGLGDLLVGAPMAGNKVCPIPVPPGEPCPPPYVPKGEGVAYLVLGRPQGEWLQSPINLVHADASFLGCELNSMTARQLYTAGDVNGDGYDDFLVSGWKCGQDYIGKAYLFLGRPDVQSWGRYFPVEAADASFLGESEWDFLSYYVSTAGDVNADGFDDFFITATHFEYDA
;
A
#
# COMPACT_ATOMS: atom_id res chain seq x y z
N MET A 1 13.67 12.09 -32.47
CA MET A 1 14.15 11.90 -31.09
C MET A 1 13.07 11.12 -30.35
N THR A 2 13.29 9.82 -30.17
CA THR A 2 12.37 8.89 -29.51
C THR A 2 12.38 9.16 -28.00
N ARG A 3 11.31 9.74 -27.46
CA ARG A 3 11.10 9.75 -26.00
C ARG A 3 10.63 8.34 -25.64
N SER A 4 11.48 7.55 -25.00
CA SER A 4 11.03 6.31 -24.37
C SER A 4 10.18 6.68 -23.17
N TRP A 5 8.96 6.15 -23.12
CA TRP A 5 8.12 6.23 -21.94
C TRP A 5 8.81 5.43 -20.85
N ARG A 6 9.12 6.06 -19.72
CA ARG A 6 9.81 5.42 -18.61
C ARG A 6 8.81 4.53 -17.89
N ASP A 7 9.17 3.27 -17.69
CA ASP A 7 8.47 2.36 -16.81
C ASP A 7 8.41 2.98 -15.41
N CYS A 8 7.20 3.05 -14.84
CA CYS A 8 7.04 3.39 -13.44
C CYS A 8 7.35 2.12 -12.63
N SER A 9 8.39 2.19 -11.82
CA SER A 9 8.79 1.11 -10.91
C SER A 9 8.69 1.62 -9.47
N MET A 10 8.16 0.79 -8.59
CA MET A 10 8.06 1.06 -7.16
C MET A 10 9.12 0.26 -6.41
N TYR A 11 9.65 0.84 -5.32
CA TYR A 11 10.79 0.33 -4.58
C TYR A 11 10.50 0.33 -3.08
N ALA A 12 10.74 -0.79 -2.39
CA ALA A 12 10.65 -0.90 -0.93
C ALA A 12 12.06 -1.07 -0.31
N LEU A 13 12.25 -0.58 0.92
CA LEU A 13 13.52 -0.60 1.65
C LEU A 13 13.40 -1.33 3.00
N ARG A 14 14.42 -2.11 3.34
CA ARG A 14 14.54 -2.90 4.58
C ARG A 14 15.12 -2.14 5.77
N GLU A 15 14.65 -2.44 6.99
CA GLU A 15 15.44 -2.33 8.22
C GLU A 15 16.04 -3.70 8.59
N SER A 16 17.37 -3.78 8.78
CA SER A 16 18.04 -5.01 9.17
C SER A 16 18.44 -4.98 10.65
N GLY A 17 17.60 -5.52 11.54
CA GLY A 17 18.02 -5.93 12.88
C GLY A 17 18.55 -7.36 12.85
N SER A 18 19.86 -7.57 13.06
CA SER A 18 20.40 -8.92 13.30
C SER A 18 20.32 -9.25 14.79
N ALA A 19 19.56 -10.28 15.14
CA ALA A 19 19.67 -10.93 16.44
C ALA A 19 21.07 -11.52 16.59
N ILE A 20 21.74 -11.22 17.71
CA ILE A 20 23.03 -11.83 18.07
C ILE A 20 22.72 -13.01 18.99
N SER A 21 23.02 -14.23 18.52
CA SER A 21 22.92 -15.46 19.29
C SER A 21 24.22 -15.77 20.03
N ASP A 22 24.05 -16.45 21.17
CA ASP A 22 24.96 -17.32 21.92
C ASP A 22 26.14 -16.73 22.72
N ALA A 23 26.09 -17.00 24.04
CA ALA A 23 27.21 -17.57 24.78
C ALA A 23 26.71 -18.35 26.02
N GLU A 24 27.05 -19.65 26.07
CA GLU A 24 27.03 -20.48 27.28
C GLU A 24 28.08 -19.99 28.30
N GLU A 25 27.78 -20.06 29.60
CA GLU A 25 28.81 -20.24 30.62
C GLU A 25 28.33 -21.20 31.71
N THR A 26 29.24 -22.10 32.09
CA THR A 26 29.04 -23.28 32.94
C THR A 26 29.27 -22.99 34.43
N GLN A 27 28.77 -23.90 35.27
CA GLN A 27 28.53 -23.80 36.71
C GLN A 27 29.73 -23.52 37.64
N VAL A 28 29.44 -22.86 38.78
CA VAL A 28 30.10 -23.14 40.08
C VAL A 28 29.03 -23.26 41.18
N ALA A 29 29.03 -24.40 41.87
CA ALA A 29 28.20 -24.67 43.05
C ALA A 29 28.86 -24.12 44.33
N THR A 30 28.09 -23.42 45.16
CA THR A 30 28.32 -23.36 46.63
C THR A 30 26.98 -23.41 47.36
N GLN A 31 26.91 -24.27 48.39
CA GLN A 31 25.73 -24.54 49.21
C GLN A 31 25.60 -23.56 50.41
N ASN A 32 24.34 -23.29 50.82
CA ASN A 32 23.84 -23.03 52.19
C ASN A 32 24.39 -21.79 52.94
N LEU A 33 23.63 -20.85 53.54
CA LEU A 33 22.30 -20.78 54.17
C LEU A 33 21.91 -19.27 54.31
N GLY A 34 20.60 -18.93 54.37
CA GLY A 34 20.17 -17.70 55.09
C GLY A 34 19.23 -16.69 54.41
N ARG A 35 18.03 -17.13 54.05
CA ARG A 35 16.72 -16.46 54.17
C ARG A 35 16.60 -14.96 54.63
N TRP A 36 15.97 -14.17 53.74
CA TRP A 36 15.03 -13.02 53.92
C TRP A 36 15.48 -11.55 53.75
N CYS A 37 15.07 -11.00 52.60
CA CYS A 37 14.36 -9.74 52.34
C CYS A 37 15.04 -8.34 52.41
N ILE A 38 15.26 -7.81 51.20
CA ILE A 38 14.98 -6.47 50.66
C ILE A 38 15.65 -5.28 51.36
N VAL A 39 16.72 -4.79 50.72
CA VAL A 39 17.53 -3.62 51.11
C VAL A 39 16.84 -2.32 50.68
N LEU A 40 16.62 -1.47 51.67
CA LEU A 40 16.48 -0.01 51.55
C LEU A 40 17.88 0.64 51.46
N ALA A 41 17.93 1.87 50.92
CA ALA A 41 18.99 2.89 51.10
C ALA A 41 20.21 2.78 50.15
N CYS A 42 20.93 3.83 49.75
CA CYS A 42 20.83 5.29 49.84
C CYS A 42 22.03 5.88 49.03
N LEU A 43 21.82 7.04 48.42
CA LEU A 43 22.74 8.19 48.25
C LEU A 43 24.28 8.07 48.00
N LEU A 44 24.69 8.71 46.89
CA LEU A 44 25.75 9.75 46.70
C LEU A 44 27.28 9.39 46.67
N LEU A 45 27.97 9.65 45.53
CA LEU A 45 29.07 10.66 45.34
C LEU A 45 30.06 10.40 44.15
N ILE A 46 29.93 11.23 43.11
CA ILE A 46 30.92 12.11 42.42
C ILE A 46 32.29 11.61 41.84
N LEU A 47 32.55 12.06 40.58
CA LEU A 47 33.83 12.33 39.85
C LEU A 47 34.60 11.19 39.16
N ALA A 48 34.50 11.12 37.83
CA ALA A 48 35.63 11.25 36.87
C ALA A 48 35.14 10.88 35.46
N GLY A 49 35.48 11.69 34.47
CA GLY A 49 34.88 11.63 33.13
C GLY A 49 35.17 10.34 32.36
N MET A 50 34.14 9.90 31.64
CA MET A 50 34.26 9.32 30.30
C MET A 50 33.01 9.73 29.52
N VAL A 51 32.99 10.96 28.99
CA VAL A 51 32.41 11.12 27.66
C VAL A 51 33.51 10.62 26.72
N SER A 52 33.50 9.33 26.40
CA SER A 52 34.38 8.80 25.38
C SER A 52 33.71 7.65 24.65
N THR A 53 33.46 7.92 23.37
CA THR A 53 33.60 6.99 22.23
C THR A 53 32.69 5.76 22.25
N GLY A 54 31.68 5.65 21.43
CA GLY A 54 31.20 6.52 20.37
C GLY A 54 29.85 6.00 19.93
N PHE A 55 28.98 6.91 19.49
CA PHE A 55 28.06 6.52 18.43
C PHE A 55 28.97 6.05 17.31
N ALA A 56 29.02 4.74 17.08
CA ALA A 56 29.58 4.22 15.86
C ALA A 56 28.90 5.03 14.75
N GLN A 57 29.71 5.74 13.99
CA GLN A 57 29.31 6.39 12.75
C GLN A 57 28.77 5.26 11.87
N GLN A 58 27.48 4.96 12.02
CA GLN A 58 26.75 4.20 11.01
C GLN A 58 26.94 5.05 9.77
N ASP A 59 27.57 4.46 8.75
CA ASP A 59 27.67 5.03 7.42
C ASP A 59 26.32 5.69 7.13
N GLU A 60 26.31 7.03 7.16
CA GLU A 60 25.11 7.81 6.92
C GLU A 60 24.77 7.62 5.45
N VAL A 61 24.04 6.54 5.16
CA VAL A 61 23.30 6.43 3.91
C VAL A 61 22.11 7.38 4.06
N LEU A 62 22.39 8.68 3.95
CA LEU A 62 21.38 9.74 3.96
C LEU A 62 20.49 9.66 2.72
N GLU A 63 20.96 8.96 1.68
CA GLU A 63 20.29 8.74 0.41
C GLU A 63 20.46 7.29 -0.03
N ILE A 64 19.35 6.58 -0.19
CA ILE A 64 19.34 5.21 -0.71
C ILE A 64 18.99 5.26 -2.20
N ASN A 65 19.92 4.79 -3.04
CA ASN A 65 19.67 4.64 -4.47
C ASN A 65 18.69 3.48 -4.72
N LEU A 66 17.58 3.75 -5.39
CA LEU A 66 16.52 2.78 -5.69
C LEU A 66 16.97 1.62 -6.58
N ALA A 67 18.11 1.74 -7.29
CA ALA A 67 18.75 0.60 -7.94
C ALA A 67 19.18 -0.51 -6.95
N ARG A 68 19.16 -0.21 -5.65
CA ARG A 68 19.46 -1.14 -4.55
C ARG A 68 18.21 -1.57 -3.78
N ALA A 69 17.02 -1.30 -4.29
CA ALA A 69 15.79 -1.74 -3.65
C ALA A 69 15.76 -3.26 -3.53
N ASP A 70 15.23 -3.74 -2.41
CA ASP A 70 15.11 -5.17 -2.15
C ASP A 70 14.10 -5.83 -3.09
N MET A 71 13.09 -5.06 -3.51
CA MET A 71 12.01 -5.51 -4.37
C MET A 71 11.61 -4.41 -5.36
N THR A 72 11.26 -4.84 -6.58
CA THR A 72 10.65 -3.97 -7.60
C THR A 72 9.35 -4.59 -8.08
N LEU A 73 8.28 -3.80 -8.06
CA LEU A 73 7.00 -4.17 -8.66
C LEU A 73 6.89 -3.55 -10.06
N VAL A 74 6.50 -4.35 -11.04
CA VAL A 74 6.31 -3.91 -12.44
C VAL A 74 4.90 -4.20 -12.92
N GLY A 75 4.38 -3.32 -13.78
CA GLY A 75 3.07 -3.50 -14.40
C GLY A 75 3.00 -4.74 -15.28
N GLU A 76 1.78 -5.16 -15.59
CA GLU A 76 1.52 -6.30 -16.46
C GLU A 76 2.03 -6.05 -17.88
N GLU A 77 1.79 -4.84 -18.38
CA GLU A 77 2.22 -4.36 -19.69
C GLU A 77 2.91 -3.00 -19.65
N ALA A 78 3.62 -2.70 -20.73
CA ALA A 78 4.22 -1.39 -20.93
C ALA A 78 3.12 -0.30 -20.97
N ALA A 79 3.43 0.84 -20.36
CA ALA A 79 2.55 2.00 -20.25
C ALA A 79 1.26 1.82 -19.41
N ASP A 80 1.16 0.75 -18.61
CA ASP A 80 0.08 0.56 -17.63
C ASP A 80 0.08 1.59 -16.49
N TRP A 81 1.22 2.27 -16.32
CA TRP A 81 1.47 3.22 -15.23
C TRP A 81 1.31 2.55 -13.86
N ALA A 82 1.71 1.28 -13.74
CA ALA A 82 1.79 0.62 -12.45
C ALA A 82 2.69 1.40 -11.48
N GLY A 83 2.25 1.53 -10.24
CA GLY A 83 2.91 2.39 -9.26
C GLY A 83 2.64 3.89 -9.47
N TYR A 84 1.63 4.25 -10.27
CA TYR A 84 1.10 5.63 -10.29
C TYR A 84 0.69 6.09 -8.89
N PHE A 85 0.15 5.13 -8.12
CA PHE A 85 -0.07 5.26 -6.70
C PHE A 85 0.25 3.96 -6.00
N ALA A 86 0.69 4.05 -4.76
CA ALA A 86 0.90 2.92 -3.89
C ALA A 86 0.64 3.32 -2.45
N SER A 87 0.06 2.42 -1.67
CA SER A 87 -0.22 2.62 -0.26
C SER A 87 -0.10 1.30 0.50
N PRO A 88 0.10 1.34 1.82
CA PRO A 88 -0.28 0.20 2.64
C PRO A 88 -1.78 -0.09 2.46
N ALA A 89 -2.15 -1.36 2.49
CA ALA A 89 -3.54 -1.81 2.55
C ALA A 89 -4.00 -2.03 4.00
N GLY A 90 -3.05 -2.23 4.92
CA GLY A 90 -3.32 -2.85 6.22
C GLY A 90 -3.12 -4.36 6.15
N ASP A 91 -3.53 -5.11 7.17
CA ASP A 91 -3.59 -6.58 7.20
C ASP A 91 -4.95 -7.06 6.69
N VAL A 92 -5.10 -7.17 5.37
CA VAL A 92 -6.38 -7.43 4.68
C VAL A 92 -6.82 -8.89 4.85
N ASN A 93 -5.86 -9.80 5.08
CA ASN A 93 -6.12 -11.23 5.25
C ASN A 93 -6.00 -11.71 6.70
N GLY A 94 -5.60 -10.85 7.64
CA GLY A 94 -5.51 -11.12 9.07
C GLY A 94 -4.38 -12.05 9.47
N ASP A 95 -3.28 -12.06 8.71
CA ASP A 95 -2.11 -12.90 8.97
C ASP A 95 -1.05 -12.24 9.88
N GLY A 96 -1.30 -11.00 10.28
CA GLY A 96 -0.44 -10.17 11.12
C GLY A 96 0.64 -9.41 10.35
N LEU A 97 0.65 -9.45 9.02
CA LEU A 97 1.58 -8.72 8.16
C LEU A 97 0.83 -7.64 7.38
N GLY A 98 1.49 -6.50 7.19
CA GLY A 98 0.94 -5.44 6.35
C GLY A 98 1.02 -5.78 4.86
N ASP A 99 -0.08 -5.54 4.16
CA ASP A 99 -0.25 -5.73 2.72
C ASP A 99 -0.08 -4.42 1.94
N LEU A 100 0.03 -4.54 0.61
CA LEU A 100 0.30 -3.43 -0.29
C LEU A 100 -0.79 -3.29 -1.36
N LEU A 101 -1.19 -2.05 -1.60
CA LEU A 101 -2.01 -1.66 -2.74
C LEU A 101 -1.17 -0.95 -3.80
N VAL A 102 -1.37 -1.33 -5.07
CA VAL A 102 -0.69 -0.73 -6.21
C VAL A 102 -1.69 -0.33 -7.29
N GLY A 103 -1.64 0.92 -7.73
CA GLY A 103 -2.51 1.45 -8.77
C GLY A 103 -1.83 1.47 -10.14
N ALA A 104 -2.55 0.99 -11.17
CA ALA A 104 -2.16 1.09 -12.58
C ALA A 104 -3.33 1.65 -13.40
N PRO A 105 -3.51 2.98 -13.44
CA PRO A 105 -4.69 3.61 -14.04
C PRO A 105 -4.75 3.52 -15.57
N MET A 106 -3.71 3.02 -16.24
CA MET A 106 -3.72 2.76 -17.68
C MET A 106 -3.82 1.27 -18.02
N ALA A 107 -3.87 0.38 -17.01
CA ALA A 107 -4.01 -1.07 -17.19
C ALA A 107 -5.46 -1.49 -17.50
N GLY A 108 -5.67 -2.79 -17.74
CA GLY A 108 -6.96 -3.36 -18.14
C GLY A 108 -7.23 -3.20 -19.64
N ASN A 109 -8.49 -3.23 -20.07
CA ASN A 109 -8.81 -2.96 -21.47
C ASN A 109 -8.59 -1.48 -21.80
N LYS A 110 -7.89 -1.22 -22.89
CA LYS A 110 -7.42 0.13 -23.25
C LYS A 110 -8.14 0.66 -24.50
N VAL A 111 -8.48 1.94 -24.48
CA VAL A 111 -9.05 2.66 -25.63
C VAL A 111 -8.15 3.82 -26.03
N CYS A 112 -7.87 3.95 -27.33
CA CYS A 112 -7.13 5.09 -27.85
C CYS A 112 -7.99 6.37 -27.71
N PRO A 113 -7.43 7.51 -27.26
CA PRO A 113 -8.20 8.75 -27.10
C PRO A 113 -8.63 9.38 -28.43
N ILE A 114 -8.20 8.81 -29.56
CA ILE A 114 -8.64 9.16 -30.90
C ILE A 114 -9.18 7.90 -31.61
N PRO A 115 -10.10 8.05 -32.59
CA PRO A 115 -10.50 6.94 -33.44
C PRO A 115 -9.30 6.35 -34.19
N VAL A 116 -9.14 5.04 -34.12
CA VAL A 116 -8.12 4.28 -34.87
C VAL A 116 -8.78 3.19 -35.71
N PRO A 117 -8.24 2.86 -36.90
CA PRO A 117 -8.73 1.73 -37.67
C PRO A 117 -8.69 0.43 -36.85
N PRO A 118 -9.64 -0.50 -37.06
CA PRO A 118 -9.66 -1.78 -36.33
C PRO A 118 -8.34 -2.54 -36.47
N GLY A 119 -7.75 -2.92 -35.33
CA GLY A 119 -6.49 -3.68 -35.27
C GLY A 119 -5.22 -2.83 -35.40
N GLU A 120 -5.32 -1.51 -35.61
CA GLU A 120 -4.16 -0.63 -35.59
C GLU A 120 -3.83 -0.18 -34.15
N PRO A 121 -2.54 -0.09 -33.78
CA PRO A 121 -2.14 0.43 -32.48
C PRO A 121 -2.44 1.94 -32.38
N CYS A 122 -2.64 2.43 -31.16
CA CYS A 122 -2.80 3.85 -30.91
C CYS A 122 -1.52 4.60 -31.32
N PRO A 123 -1.58 5.56 -32.27
CA PRO A 123 -0.38 6.18 -32.80
C PRO A 123 0.25 7.15 -31.79
N PRO A 124 1.59 7.20 -31.67
CA PRO A 124 2.25 8.22 -30.88
C PRO A 124 1.87 9.65 -31.33
N PRO A 125 1.73 10.63 -30.42
CA PRO A 125 2.06 10.58 -28.99
C PRO A 125 0.91 10.12 -28.08
N TYR A 126 -0.19 9.60 -28.62
CA TYR A 126 -1.36 9.24 -27.84
C TYR A 126 -1.13 7.95 -27.05
N VAL A 127 -1.49 7.97 -25.77
CA VAL A 127 -1.42 6.81 -24.88
C VAL A 127 -2.84 6.26 -24.73
N PRO A 128 -3.08 4.98 -25.06
CA PRO A 128 -4.39 4.39 -24.87
C PRO A 128 -4.68 4.29 -23.37
N LYS A 129 -5.91 4.63 -23.00
CA LYS A 129 -6.33 4.74 -21.60
C LYS A 129 -7.10 3.50 -21.18
N GLY A 130 -6.66 2.91 -20.08
CA GLY A 130 -7.26 1.71 -19.51
C GLY A 130 -8.53 1.97 -18.71
N GLU A 131 -9.22 0.88 -18.36
CA GLU A 131 -10.18 0.84 -17.25
C GLU A 131 -9.49 1.19 -15.92
N GLY A 132 -8.20 0.88 -15.80
CA GLY A 132 -7.43 1.01 -14.58
C GLY A 132 -7.57 -0.23 -13.70
N VAL A 133 -6.49 -0.61 -13.03
CA VAL A 133 -6.44 -1.81 -12.18
C VAL A 133 -5.77 -1.47 -10.85
N ALA A 134 -6.41 -1.86 -9.74
CA ALA A 134 -5.77 -1.91 -8.44
C ALA A 134 -5.25 -3.33 -8.18
N TYR A 135 -4.07 -3.47 -7.61
CA TYR A 135 -3.50 -4.75 -7.23
C TYR A 135 -3.32 -4.81 -5.73
N LEU A 136 -3.75 -5.91 -5.11
CA LEU A 136 -3.44 -6.26 -3.74
C LEU A 136 -2.30 -7.28 -3.75
N VAL A 137 -1.21 -6.93 -3.07
CA VAL A 137 -0.05 -7.81 -2.87
C VAL A 137 0.07 -8.06 -1.38
N LEU A 138 -0.12 -9.30 -0.97
CA LEU A 138 -0.09 -9.67 0.43
C LEU A 138 1.33 -9.60 0.99
N GLY A 139 1.42 -9.17 2.25
CA GLY A 139 2.59 -9.25 3.08
C GLY A 139 3.07 -10.69 3.19
N ARG A 140 4.39 -10.86 3.27
CA ARG A 140 5.00 -12.20 3.37
C ARG A 140 6.09 -12.21 4.42
N PRO A 141 6.24 -13.32 5.16
CA PRO A 141 7.36 -13.50 6.06
C PRO A 141 8.70 -13.32 5.34
N GLN A 142 9.73 -12.99 6.12
CA GLN A 142 11.06 -12.79 5.57
C GLN A 142 11.54 -14.05 4.81
N GLY A 143 11.94 -13.86 3.55
CA GLY A 143 12.42 -14.93 2.68
C GLY A 143 11.33 -15.64 1.85
N GLU A 144 10.05 -15.29 2.07
CA GLU A 144 8.92 -15.85 1.30
C GLU A 144 8.41 -14.91 0.20
N TRP A 145 9.02 -13.73 0.07
CA TRP A 145 8.74 -12.79 -1.01
C TRP A 145 9.05 -13.37 -2.40
N LEU A 146 8.23 -12.99 -3.37
CA LEU A 146 8.41 -13.40 -4.77
C LEU A 146 9.73 -12.85 -5.34
N GLN A 147 10.27 -13.54 -6.35
CA GLN A 147 11.51 -13.12 -7.00
C GLN A 147 11.33 -11.76 -7.69
N SER A 148 12.22 -10.82 -7.36
CA SER A 148 12.23 -9.48 -7.95
C SER A 148 12.81 -9.49 -9.39
N PRO A 149 12.25 -8.71 -10.34
CA PRO A 149 11.05 -7.90 -10.20
C PRO A 149 9.78 -8.76 -10.20
N ILE A 150 8.82 -8.38 -9.36
CA ILE A 150 7.50 -9.01 -9.32
C ILE A 150 6.63 -8.32 -10.36
N ASN A 151 6.15 -9.09 -11.34
CA ASN A 151 5.12 -8.62 -12.25
C ASN A 151 3.75 -8.70 -11.56
N LEU A 152 3.00 -7.59 -11.57
CA LEU A 152 1.69 -7.47 -10.92
C LEU A 152 0.61 -8.41 -11.50
N VAL A 153 0.88 -9.09 -12.62
CA VAL A 153 0.07 -10.23 -13.08
C VAL A 153 0.02 -11.37 -12.04
N HIS A 154 1.00 -11.39 -11.12
CA HIS A 154 1.11 -12.34 -10.01
C HIS A 154 0.67 -11.74 -8.65
N ALA A 155 0.00 -10.59 -8.64
CA ALA A 155 -0.62 -10.07 -7.42
C ALA A 155 -1.65 -11.07 -6.87
N ASP A 156 -1.82 -11.08 -5.55
CA ASP A 156 -2.69 -12.04 -4.86
C ASP A 156 -4.17 -11.80 -5.20
N ALA A 157 -4.55 -10.54 -5.47
CA ALA A 157 -5.82 -10.18 -6.10
C ALA A 157 -5.66 -8.90 -6.95
N SER A 158 -6.58 -8.68 -7.89
CA SER A 158 -6.65 -7.42 -8.62
C SER A 158 -8.08 -6.98 -8.92
N PHE A 159 -8.30 -5.67 -8.99
CA PHE A 159 -9.61 -5.04 -9.10
C PHE A 159 -9.68 -4.20 -10.37
N LEU A 160 -10.56 -4.58 -11.28
CA LEU A 160 -10.72 -3.96 -12.60
C LEU A 160 -11.70 -2.79 -12.53
N GLY A 161 -11.30 -1.66 -13.10
CA GLY A 161 -12.09 -0.44 -13.16
C GLY A 161 -13.44 -0.59 -13.85
N CYS A 162 -14.35 0.33 -13.54
CA CYS A 162 -15.76 0.28 -13.90
C CYS A 162 -16.04 0.34 -15.42
N GLU A 163 -15.28 1.16 -16.16
CA GLU A 163 -15.55 1.46 -17.56
C GLU A 163 -14.26 1.74 -18.33
N LEU A 164 -14.29 1.53 -19.65
CA LEU A 164 -13.18 1.88 -20.54
C LEU A 164 -12.79 3.36 -20.37
N ASN A 165 -11.49 3.64 -20.24
CA ASN A 165 -10.95 5.00 -20.05
C ASN A 165 -11.39 5.69 -18.73
N SER A 166 -12.01 4.96 -17.81
CA SER A 166 -12.26 5.47 -16.45
C SER A 166 -10.95 5.73 -15.69
N MET A 167 -9.87 5.01 -16.00
CA MET A 167 -8.59 5.16 -15.31
C MET A 167 -8.75 5.05 -13.79
N THR A 168 -9.52 4.06 -13.35
CA THR A 168 -9.74 3.68 -11.94
C THR A 168 -8.40 3.33 -11.26
N ALA A 169 -8.36 3.29 -9.93
CA ALA A 169 -7.16 2.98 -9.16
C ALA A 169 -6.02 3.99 -9.37
N ARG A 170 -6.37 5.26 -9.63
CA ARG A 170 -5.42 6.38 -9.55
C ARG A 170 -4.96 6.64 -8.13
N GLN A 171 -5.77 6.29 -7.15
CA GLN A 171 -5.45 6.36 -5.74
C GLN A 171 -6.11 5.19 -5.01
N LEU A 172 -5.44 4.78 -3.94
CA LEU A 172 -5.75 3.60 -3.16
C LEU A 172 -5.42 3.92 -1.71
N TYR A 173 -6.28 3.51 -0.78
CA TYR A 173 -6.06 3.80 0.63
C TYR A 173 -6.63 2.67 1.47
N THR A 174 -5.94 2.33 2.55
CA THR A 174 -6.56 1.58 3.64
C THR A 174 -7.69 2.41 4.25
N ALA A 175 -8.75 1.73 4.66
CA ALA A 175 -9.83 2.30 5.46
C ALA A 175 -9.70 1.92 6.95
N GLY A 176 -8.77 1.01 7.29
CA GLY A 176 -8.75 0.36 8.61
C GLY A 176 -9.86 -0.70 8.71
N ASP A 177 -10.11 -1.22 9.90
CA ASP A 177 -11.20 -2.17 10.14
C ASP A 177 -12.51 -1.41 10.39
N VAL A 178 -13.26 -1.13 9.31
CA VAL A 178 -14.46 -0.29 9.36
C VAL A 178 -15.71 -1.07 9.77
N ASN A 179 -15.63 -2.40 9.82
CA ASN A 179 -16.75 -3.29 10.15
C ASN A 179 -16.52 -4.11 11.44
N GLY A 180 -15.34 -4.01 12.05
CA GLY A 180 -14.93 -4.63 13.31
C GLY A 180 -14.74 -6.15 13.22
N ASP A 181 -14.41 -6.68 12.05
CA ASP A 181 -14.21 -8.12 11.83
C ASP A 181 -12.76 -8.59 12.02
N GLY A 182 -11.85 -7.65 12.28
CA GLY A 182 -10.44 -7.89 12.53
C GLY A 182 -9.57 -7.96 11.28
N TYR A 183 -10.11 -7.60 10.11
CA TYR A 183 -9.38 -7.48 8.86
C TYR A 183 -9.36 -6.01 8.40
N ASP A 184 -8.21 -5.51 7.96
CA ASP A 184 -8.17 -4.14 7.44
C ASP A 184 -8.88 -4.06 6.08
N ASP A 185 -9.73 -3.05 5.93
CA ASP A 185 -10.49 -2.75 4.73
C ASP A 185 -9.76 -1.72 3.85
N PHE A 186 -10.20 -1.57 2.61
CA PHE A 186 -9.58 -0.61 1.69
C PHE A 186 -10.52 0.00 0.67
N LEU A 187 -10.10 1.15 0.16
CA LEU A 187 -10.82 1.96 -0.81
C LEU A 187 -10.08 2.01 -2.15
N VAL A 188 -10.85 1.84 -3.23
CA VAL A 188 -10.39 2.01 -4.61
C VAL A 188 -11.05 3.24 -5.22
N SER A 189 -10.25 4.20 -5.68
CA SER A 189 -10.76 5.42 -6.33
C SER A 189 -11.28 5.12 -7.73
N GLY A 190 -12.49 5.55 -8.03
CA GLY A 190 -13.14 5.51 -9.35
C GLY A 190 -13.49 6.90 -9.84
N TRP A 191 -12.53 7.81 -9.94
CA TRP A 191 -12.75 9.24 -10.24
C TRP A 191 -13.56 9.55 -11.52
N LYS A 192 -13.63 8.64 -12.49
CA LYS A 192 -14.46 8.76 -13.70
C LYS A 192 -15.55 7.70 -13.81
N CYS A 193 -15.79 6.96 -12.74
CA CYS A 193 -16.88 6.02 -12.68
C CYS A 193 -18.20 6.74 -12.43
N GLY A 194 -19.29 6.17 -12.93
CA GLY A 194 -20.62 6.78 -12.87
C GLY A 194 -20.88 7.73 -14.04
N GLN A 195 -22.16 8.12 -14.17
CA GLN A 195 -22.59 8.96 -15.29
C GLN A 195 -21.93 10.34 -15.23
N ASP A 196 -21.58 10.88 -16.39
CA ASP A 196 -21.00 12.22 -16.56
C ASP A 196 -19.79 12.52 -15.65
N TYR A 197 -19.01 11.47 -15.35
CA TYR A 197 -17.80 11.55 -14.52
C TYR A 197 -18.04 12.14 -13.12
N ILE A 198 -19.21 11.87 -12.55
CA ILE A 198 -19.54 12.16 -11.14
C ILE A 198 -18.52 11.59 -10.15
N GLY A 199 -17.89 10.46 -10.53
CA GLY A 199 -16.88 9.78 -9.73
C GLY A 199 -17.48 8.88 -8.65
N LYS A 200 -16.75 7.83 -8.31
CA LYS A 200 -17.09 6.90 -7.24
C LYS A 200 -15.88 6.55 -6.37
N ALA A 201 -16.14 6.10 -5.15
CA ALA A 201 -15.22 5.33 -4.33
C ALA A 201 -15.81 3.95 -4.04
N TYR A 202 -14.99 2.91 -4.03
CA TYR A 202 -15.40 1.53 -3.78
C TYR A 202 -14.72 1.00 -2.53
N LEU A 203 -15.50 0.52 -1.55
CA LEU A 203 -15.02 -0.09 -0.32
C LEU A 203 -15.03 -1.60 -0.45
N PHE A 204 -13.87 -2.20 -0.20
CA PHE A 204 -13.70 -3.64 -0.10
C PHE A 204 -13.41 -4.00 1.35
N LEU A 205 -14.22 -4.91 1.87
CA LEU A 205 -14.02 -5.46 3.20
C LEU A 205 -12.96 -6.56 3.16
N GLY A 206 -12.00 -6.46 4.08
CA GLY A 206 -10.94 -7.44 4.31
C GLY A 206 -11.51 -8.83 4.57
N ARG A 207 -10.75 -9.86 4.20
CA ARG A 207 -11.16 -11.26 4.37
C ARG A 207 -9.98 -12.20 4.26
N PRO A 208 -10.00 -13.34 4.99
CA PRO A 208 -8.92 -14.32 4.92
C PRO A 208 -8.86 -15.01 3.55
N ASP A 209 -10.00 -15.16 2.85
CA ASP A 209 -10.06 -15.74 1.50
C ASP A 209 -9.91 -14.68 0.41
N VAL A 210 -8.75 -14.03 0.36
CA VAL A 210 -8.41 -13.02 -0.68
C VAL A 210 -8.47 -13.60 -2.10
N GLN A 211 -8.22 -14.91 -2.24
CA GLN A 211 -8.28 -15.61 -3.53
C GLN A 211 -9.70 -15.63 -4.14
N SER A 212 -10.73 -15.41 -3.32
CA SER A 212 -12.12 -15.28 -3.81
C SER A 212 -12.32 -14.09 -4.75
N TRP A 213 -11.53 -13.02 -4.62
CA TRP A 213 -11.53 -11.92 -5.60
C TRP A 213 -10.85 -12.34 -6.91
N GLY A 214 -9.73 -13.05 -6.81
CA GLY A 214 -8.97 -13.51 -7.97
C GLY A 214 -8.43 -12.35 -8.82
N ARG A 215 -8.32 -12.58 -10.13
CA ARG A 215 -7.80 -11.59 -11.08
C ARG A 215 -8.92 -10.81 -11.74
N TYR A 216 -8.77 -9.48 -11.75
CA TYR A 216 -9.71 -8.53 -12.34
C TYR A 216 -11.13 -8.65 -11.78
N PHE A 217 -11.22 -8.77 -10.46
CA PHE A 217 -12.48 -8.64 -9.74
C PHE A 217 -13.11 -7.27 -10.07
N PRO A 218 -14.36 -7.20 -10.52
CA PRO A 218 -14.95 -5.93 -10.94
C PRO A 218 -15.16 -5.01 -9.73
N VAL A 219 -14.73 -3.75 -9.82
CA VAL A 219 -14.94 -2.78 -8.72
C VAL A 219 -16.40 -2.53 -8.38
N GLU A 220 -17.30 -2.74 -9.34
CA GLU A 220 -18.75 -2.62 -9.13
C GLU A 220 -19.34 -3.75 -8.27
N ALA A 221 -18.56 -4.78 -7.94
CA ALA A 221 -18.92 -5.83 -6.99
C ALA A 221 -18.30 -5.61 -5.59
N ALA A 222 -17.79 -4.41 -5.31
CA ALA A 222 -17.35 -4.00 -3.99
C ALA A 222 -18.47 -4.09 -2.93
N ASP A 223 -18.09 -4.22 -1.66
CA ASP A 223 -19.04 -4.39 -0.56
C ASP A 223 -19.87 -3.11 -0.32
N ALA A 224 -19.30 -1.95 -0.58
CA ALA A 224 -20.02 -0.68 -0.70
C ALA A 224 -19.43 0.23 -1.78
N SER A 225 -20.22 1.20 -2.24
CA SER A 225 -19.73 2.27 -3.11
C SER A 225 -20.36 3.62 -2.75
N PHE A 226 -19.60 4.69 -2.96
CA PHE A 226 -19.97 6.06 -2.69
C PHE A 226 -19.92 6.84 -4.00
N LEU A 227 -20.96 7.61 -4.29
CA LEU A 227 -21.12 8.37 -5.54
C LEU A 227 -20.91 9.86 -5.26
N GLY A 228 -20.30 10.59 -6.20
CA GLY A 228 -20.28 12.05 -6.16
C GLY A 228 -21.68 12.65 -6.17
N GLU A 229 -21.81 13.94 -5.85
CA GLU A 229 -23.11 14.60 -5.76
C GLU A 229 -23.56 15.20 -7.11
N SER A 230 -22.61 15.71 -7.89
CA SER A 230 -22.83 16.45 -9.14
C SER A 230 -21.96 15.93 -10.30
N GLU A 231 -22.44 16.14 -11.52
CA GLU A 231 -21.69 15.79 -12.73
C GLU A 231 -20.33 16.51 -12.73
N TRP A 232 -19.27 15.82 -13.18
CA TRP A 232 -17.90 16.35 -13.22
C TRP A 232 -17.25 16.67 -11.86
N ASP A 233 -17.78 16.16 -10.76
CA ASP A 233 -17.16 16.29 -9.42
C ASP A 233 -15.88 15.48 -9.27
N PHE A 234 -15.72 14.41 -10.07
CA PHE A 234 -14.61 13.48 -10.01
C PHE A 234 -14.31 13.03 -8.56
N LEU A 235 -15.34 12.60 -7.81
CA LEU A 235 -15.21 12.12 -6.42
C LEU A 235 -14.04 11.12 -6.28
N SER A 236 -13.41 11.12 -5.10
CA SER A 236 -12.31 10.21 -4.75
C SER A 236 -10.97 10.60 -5.40
N TYR A 237 -10.72 11.91 -5.53
CA TYR A 237 -9.41 12.43 -5.93
C TYR A 237 -8.44 12.61 -4.76
N TYR A 238 -8.90 12.49 -3.51
CA TYR A 238 -8.07 12.17 -2.34
C TYR A 238 -8.95 11.43 -1.33
N VAL A 239 -8.39 10.42 -0.66
CA VAL A 239 -9.04 9.66 0.41
C VAL A 239 -7.98 9.43 1.51
N SER A 240 -8.39 9.21 2.76
CA SER A 240 -7.50 8.72 3.81
C SER A 240 -8.28 8.04 4.91
N THR A 241 -7.62 7.14 5.64
CA THR A 241 -8.10 6.67 6.93
C THR A 241 -8.10 7.83 7.92
N ALA A 242 -9.12 7.89 8.78
CA ALA A 242 -9.21 8.80 9.90
C ALA A 242 -8.92 8.10 11.24
N GLY A 243 -8.85 6.76 11.24
CA GLY A 243 -8.94 5.92 12.45
C GLY A 243 -10.31 6.06 13.11
N ASP A 244 -10.52 5.42 14.25
CA ASP A 244 -11.72 5.63 15.08
C ASP A 244 -11.77 7.06 15.65
N VAL A 245 -12.49 7.97 14.99
CA VAL A 245 -12.58 9.39 15.40
C VAL A 245 -13.65 9.63 16.45
N ASN A 246 -14.53 8.66 16.67
CA ASN A 246 -15.71 8.82 17.52
C ASN A 246 -15.69 7.91 18.78
N ALA A 247 -14.70 7.02 18.89
CA ALA A 247 -14.49 6.03 19.93
C ALA A 247 -15.57 4.94 20.01
N ASP A 248 -16.15 4.51 18.87
CA ASP A 248 -17.12 3.41 18.80
C ASP A 248 -16.48 2.04 18.54
N GLY A 249 -15.17 2.01 18.30
CA GLY A 249 -14.39 0.81 18.08
C GLY A 249 -14.27 0.38 16.62
N PHE A 250 -14.71 1.21 15.67
CA PHE A 250 -14.55 1.00 14.23
C PHE A 250 -13.68 2.10 13.63
N ASP A 251 -12.84 1.77 12.66
CA ASP A 251 -12.09 2.80 11.97
C ASP A 251 -12.99 3.64 11.05
N ASP A 252 -12.82 4.96 11.10
CA ASP A 252 -13.48 5.88 10.19
C ASP A 252 -12.56 6.24 9.00
N PHE A 253 -13.17 6.70 7.92
CA PHE A 253 -12.47 7.21 6.74
C PHE A 253 -13.18 8.43 6.16
N PHE A 254 -12.47 9.19 5.33
CA PHE A 254 -13.06 10.32 4.61
C PHE A 254 -12.80 10.22 3.11
N ILE A 255 -13.78 10.64 2.33
CA ILE A 255 -13.71 10.73 0.87
C ILE A 255 -13.85 12.19 0.48
N THR A 256 -12.97 12.67 -0.40
CA THR A 256 -13.04 14.04 -0.90
C THR A 256 -13.50 14.09 -2.36
N ALA A 257 -14.26 15.13 -2.69
CA ALA A 257 -14.48 15.60 -4.05
C ALA A 257 -13.64 16.86 -4.24
N THR A 258 -12.81 16.92 -5.29
CA THR A 258 -11.88 18.04 -5.50
C THR A 258 -12.28 18.95 -6.64
N HIS A 259 -13.30 18.59 -7.41
CA HIS A 259 -13.78 19.41 -8.51
C HIS A 259 -15.01 20.23 -8.13
N PHE A 260 -15.03 21.42 -8.74
CA PHE A 260 -15.75 22.62 -8.34
C PHE A 260 -17.25 22.52 -8.67
N GLU A 261 -18.13 22.64 -7.68
CA GLU A 261 -19.52 23.03 -7.93
C GLU A 261 -19.56 24.49 -8.38
N TYR A 262 -20.17 24.77 -9.52
CA TYR A 262 -20.66 26.10 -9.83
C TYR A 262 -22.01 26.23 -9.12
N ASP A 263 -22.01 26.72 -7.88
CA ASP A 263 -23.25 27.12 -7.21
C ASP A 263 -23.98 28.12 -8.12
N ALA A 264 -25.11 27.71 -8.70
CA ALA A 264 -25.97 28.55 -9.53
C ALA A 264 -27.09 29.19 -8.70
#